data_AF-A0A1C5DQB7-F1
#
_entry.id   AF-A0A1C5DQB7-F1
#
_cell.length_a   1.000
_cell.length_b   1.000
_cell.length_c   1.000
_cell.angle_alpha   90.00
_cell.angle_beta   90.00
_cell.angle_gamma   90.00
#
_symmetry.space_group_name_H-M   'P 1'
#
loop_
_entity.id
_entity.type
_entity.pdbx_description
1 polymer ?
#
loop_
_entity_poly.entity_id
_entity_poly.type
_entity_poly.pdbx_seq_one_letter_code
_entity_poly.pdbx_strand_id
1 'polypeptide(L)'
;MFARPVSVPEDLGEALAPVAGLWARLGGSSTRAWLATLVRGEVGRLRGLVEPELAQRVLAERLQRRLDEQRHPVVDPVGWLLKRGLPQQPGCWQRVCDEGVRMDTRGVCESCRVLVGDRRGLRQRVADELLEERLSGRLVLAERKVGREAERRLQKAVREELTRKEAARERTAAEQVVREASYELKRQAFAESEWERTAAPCADCGLEGSAGLCLGCTEHRGIKVAVDEATAFALVLTFDAGDGPGTRALWRECERATRTVLEERLLRLRAEGHDVTSVAFAGRRLIEELRDRRRRTAMERLKQHEEADQAARRAGACLLRKQSEPHTPQARQAVREAAEAARARVAERWLGELLAQLHSMRPPCKEPSAETTDWKRVLPELAAQALPEDASCALFEQVSA
;
A
#
# COMPACT_ATOMS: atom_id res chain seq x y z
N MET A 1 43.64 -62.89 -6.10
CA MET A 1 42.40 -62.16 -5.78
C MET A 1 42.59 -60.74 -6.26
N PHE A 2 42.04 -60.37 -7.42
CA PHE A 2 42.25 -59.05 -8.01
C PHE A 2 41.49 -58.01 -7.18
N ALA A 3 42.21 -57.07 -6.56
CA ALA A 3 41.60 -55.98 -5.81
C ALA A 3 40.78 -55.12 -6.77
N ARG A 4 39.47 -55.01 -6.50
CA ARG A 4 38.54 -54.15 -7.24
C ARG A 4 39.12 -52.73 -7.29
N PRO A 5 39.18 -52.06 -8.45
CA PRO A 5 39.66 -50.68 -8.51
C PRO A 5 38.83 -49.84 -7.53
N VAL A 6 39.53 -49.10 -6.69
CA VAL A 6 38.94 -48.24 -5.65
C VAL A 6 38.06 -47.21 -6.35
N SER A 7 36.74 -47.41 -6.28
CA SER A 7 35.78 -46.53 -6.94
C SER A 7 35.30 -45.42 -6.00
N VAL A 8 35.09 -44.25 -6.57
CA VAL A 8 34.33 -43.15 -5.96
C VAL A 8 32.93 -43.66 -5.61
N PRO A 9 32.30 -43.20 -4.50
CA PRO A 9 30.90 -43.52 -4.21
C PRO A 9 29.99 -43.10 -5.37
N GLU A 10 29.08 -43.98 -5.80
CA GLU A 10 28.23 -43.76 -6.98
C GLU A 10 27.41 -42.46 -6.87
N ASP A 11 26.90 -42.16 -5.67
CA ASP A 11 26.11 -40.97 -5.38
C ASP A 11 26.88 -39.64 -5.49
N LEU A 12 28.22 -39.70 -5.53
CA LEU A 12 29.13 -38.56 -5.64
C LEU A 12 29.96 -38.59 -6.94
N GLY A 13 29.61 -39.48 -7.87
CA GLY A 13 30.41 -39.74 -9.07
C GLY A 13 30.67 -38.48 -9.89
N GLU A 14 29.65 -37.63 -10.07
CA GLU A 14 29.79 -36.37 -10.80
C GLU A 14 30.65 -35.36 -10.02
N ALA A 15 30.37 -35.17 -8.73
CA ALA A 15 31.10 -34.21 -7.90
C ALA A 15 32.61 -34.52 -7.79
N LEU A 16 32.98 -35.79 -7.69
CA LEU A 16 34.35 -36.22 -7.46
C LEU A 16 35.09 -36.66 -8.74
N ALA A 17 34.45 -36.66 -9.91
CA ALA A 17 35.08 -37.05 -11.17
C ALA A 17 36.42 -36.33 -11.44
N PRO A 18 36.55 -34.99 -11.26
CA PRO A 18 37.82 -34.27 -11.46
C PRO A 18 38.98 -34.74 -10.58
N VAL A 19 38.66 -35.26 -9.40
CA VAL A 19 39.62 -35.67 -8.37
C VAL A 19 39.66 -37.19 -8.21
N ALA A 20 39.10 -37.97 -9.13
CA ALA A 20 39.01 -39.43 -9.01
C ALA A 20 40.40 -40.09 -8.83
N GLY A 21 41.44 -39.58 -9.50
CA GLY A 21 42.81 -40.02 -9.33
C GLY A 21 43.42 -39.68 -7.97
N LEU A 22 43.00 -38.57 -7.34
CA LEU A 22 43.38 -38.23 -5.97
C LEU A 22 42.61 -39.07 -4.96
N TRP A 23 41.34 -39.36 -5.25
CA TRP A 23 40.50 -40.21 -4.42
C TRP A 23 41.02 -41.64 -4.35
N ALA A 24 41.53 -42.18 -5.46
CA ALA A 24 42.16 -43.49 -5.53
C ALA A 24 43.44 -43.59 -4.66
N ARG A 25 44.10 -42.47 -4.39
CA ARG A 25 45.30 -42.38 -3.54
C ARG A 25 44.99 -42.30 -2.04
N LEU A 26 43.72 -42.18 -1.65
CA LEU A 26 43.32 -42.12 -0.24
C LEU A 26 43.54 -43.48 0.43
N GLY A 27 44.31 -43.49 1.53
CA GLY A 27 44.46 -44.65 2.39
C GLY A 27 43.19 -44.95 3.20
N GLY A 28 43.02 -46.20 3.64
CA GLY A 28 41.96 -46.63 4.57
C GLY A 28 40.52 -46.53 4.05
N SER A 29 39.64 -47.46 4.45
CA SER A 29 38.20 -47.37 4.15
C SER A 29 37.49 -46.30 5.00
N SER A 30 37.93 -46.13 6.26
CA SER A 30 37.38 -45.16 7.21
C SER A 30 37.58 -43.70 6.78
N THR A 31 38.79 -43.33 6.35
CA THR A 31 39.09 -41.97 5.86
C THR A 31 38.26 -41.63 4.62
N ARG A 32 38.08 -42.59 3.70
CA ARG A 32 37.25 -42.42 2.51
C ARG A 32 35.77 -42.24 2.86
N ALA A 33 35.24 -43.04 3.79
CA ALA A 33 33.86 -42.91 4.26
C ALA A 33 33.61 -41.55 4.93
N TRP A 34 34.55 -41.10 5.76
CA TRP A 34 34.48 -39.80 6.43
C TRP A 34 34.53 -38.62 5.43
N LEU A 35 35.47 -38.65 4.47
CA LEU A 35 35.54 -37.61 3.42
C LEU A 35 34.28 -37.60 2.55
N ALA A 36 33.71 -38.77 2.24
CA ALA A 36 32.47 -38.85 1.47
C ALA A 36 31.32 -38.15 2.20
N THR A 37 31.23 -38.25 3.53
CA THR A 37 30.25 -37.51 4.33
C THR A 37 30.44 -35.99 4.21
N LEU A 38 31.67 -35.49 4.20
CA LEU A 38 31.95 -34.07 4.02
C LEU A 38 31.59 -33.56 2.63
N VAL A 39 31.89 -34.36 1.60
CA VAL A 39 31.51 -34.05 0.21
C VAL A 39 29.98 -34.02 0.07
N ARG A 40 29.26 -34.97 0.66
CA ARG A 40 27.78 -34.95 0.69
C ARG A 40 27.25 -33.71 1.39
N GLY A 41 27.85 -33.33 2.51
CA GLY A 41 27.49 -32.09 3.23
C GLY A 41 27.64 -30.86 2.34
N GLU A 42 28.75 -30.78 1.59
CA GLU A 42 29.00 -29.65 0.68
C GLU A 42 28.06 -29.65 -0.53
N VAL A 43 27.77 -30.81 -1.12
CA VAL A 43 26.74 -30.93 -2.17
C VAL A 43 25.38 -30.49 -1.62
N GLY A 44 25.00 -30.93 -0.42
CA GLY A 44 23.76 -30.52 0.24
C GLY A 44 23.67 -29.01 0.45
N ARG A 45 24.77 -28.38 0.87
CA ARG A 45 24.87 -26.92 1.01
C ARG A 45 24.69 -26.23 -0.34
N LEU A 46 25.31 -26.74 -1.40
CA LEU A 46 25.21 -26.18 -2.75
C LEU A 46 23.80 -26.27 -3.32
N ARG A 47 23.04 -27.34 -3.04
CA ARG A 47 21.62 -27.43 -3.43
C ARG A 47 20.76 -26.32 -2.84
N GLY A 48 21.17 -25.70 -1.73
CA GLY A 48 20.49 -24.54 -1.15
C GLY A 48 20.91 -23.20 -1.78
N LEU A 49 21.85 -23.20 -2.72
CA LEU A 49 22.44 -22.00 -3.33
C LEU A 49 22.30 -21.97 -4.87
N VAL A 50 22.23 -23.14 -5.50
CA VAL A 50 22.04 -23.33 -6.93
C VAL A 50 20.96 -24.37 -7.17
N GLU A 51 20.49 -24.51 -8.42
CA GLU A 51 19.53 -25.56 -8.79
C GLU A 51 20.02 -26.95 -8.31
N PRO A 52 19.15 -27.76 -7.66
CA PRO A 52 19.57 -28.99 -7.00
C PRO A 52 20.32 -29.98 -7.90
N GLU A 53 19.98 -30.02 -9.18
CA GLU A 53 20.58 -30.86 -10.22
C GLU A 53 21.99 -30.41 -10.58
N LEU A 54 22.31 -29.13 -10.37
CA LEU A 54 23.62 -28.55 -10.68
C LEU A 54 24.62 -28.67 -9.53
N ALA A 55 24.19 -29.02 -8.31
CA ALA A 55 25.03 -28.96 -7.12
C ALA A 55 26.28 -29.85 -7.21
N GLN A 56 26.16 -31.08 -7.73
CA GLN A 56 27.33 -31.96 -7.93
C GLN A 56 28.26 -31.41 -8.99
N ARG A 57 27.71 -30.96 -10.13
CA ARG A 57 28.47 -30.35 -11.21
C ARG A 57 29.23 -29.10 -10.78
N VAL A 58 28.61 -28.23 -9.99
CA VAL A 58 29.26 -27.02 -9.44
C VAL A 58 30.41 -27.40 -8.53
N LEU A 59 30.25 -28.43 -7.69
CA LEU A 59 31.35 -28.92 -6.85
C LEU A 59 32.48 -29.51 -7.70
N ALA A 60 32.15 -30.25 -8.76
CA ALA A 60 33.13 -30.78 -9.71
C ALA A 60 33.91 -29.64 -10.39
N GLU A 61 33.21 -28.65 -10.96
CA GLU A 61 33.81 -27.48 -11.61
C GLU A 61 34.73 -26.71 -10.66
N ARG A 62 34.34 -26.57 -9.38
CA ARG A 62 35.21 -26.02 -8.32
C ARG A 62 36.48 -26.84 -8.14
N LEU A 63 36.36 -28.15 -7.94
CA LEU A 63 37.50 -29.02 -7.68
C LEU A 63 38.45 -29.04 -8.87
N GLN A 64 37.93 -29.12 -10.09
CA GLN A 64 38.69 -29.03 -11.33
C GLN A 64 39.46 -27.71 -11.43
N ARG A 65 38.77 -26.56 -11.28
CA ARG A 65 39.40 -25.24 -11.34
C ARG A 65 40.55 -25.11 -10.34
N ARG A 66 40.36 -25.59 -9.12
CA ARG A 66 41.39 -25.49 -8.06
C ARG A 66 42.58 -26.42 -8.28
N LEU A 67 42.37 -27.54 -8.98
CA LEU A 67 43.46 -28.40 -9.47
C LEU A 67 44.24 -27.70 -10.59
N ASP A 68 43.55 -27.10 -11.56
CA ASP A 68 44.16 -26.44 -12.71
C ASP A 68 44.98 -25.20 -12.30
N GLU A 69 44.52 -24.47 -11.28
CA GLU A 69 45.25 -23.33 -10.71
C GLU A 69 46.51 -23.73 -9.93
N GLN A 70 46.68 -25.02 -9.61
CA GLN A 70 47.77 -25.47 -8.78
C GLN A 70 49.06 -25.71 -9.58
N ARG A 71 50.18 -25.18 -9.08
CA ARG A 71 51.49 -25.27 -9.75
C ARG A 71 52.31 -26.53 -9.40
N HIS A 72 51.90 -27.28 -8.38
CA HIS A 72 52.62 -28.45 -7.88
C HIS A 72 51.67 -29.64 -7.66
N PRO A 73 52.12 -30.89 -7.83
CA PRO A 73 51.29 -32.06 -7.57
C PRO A 73 50.71 -32.08 -6.15
N VAL A 74 49.48 -32.58 -6.01
CA VAL A 74 48.85 -32.77 -4.69
C VAL A 74 49.56 -33.91 -3.97
N VAL A 75 50.31 -33.59 -2.91
CA VAL A 75 51.04 -34.58 -2.09
C VAL A 75 50.12 -35.24 -1.06
N ASP A 76 49.30 -34.44 -0.37
CA ASP A 76 48.31 -34.89 0.62
C ASP A 76 46.87 -34.63 0.10
N PRO A 77 46.19 -35.67 -0.44
CA PRO A 77 44.83 -35.53 -0.95
C PRO A 77 43.80 -35.18 0.12
N VAL A 78 43.98 -35.64 1.37
CA VAL A 78 43.06 -35.38 2.47
C VAL A 78 43.13 -33.90 2.86
N GLY A 79 44.34 -33.42 3.17
CA GLY A 79 44.57 -32.01 3.51
C GLY A 79 44.18 -31.07 2.38
N TRP A 80 44.41 -31.47 1.13
CA TRP A 80 44.00 -30.68 -0.03
C TRP A 80 42.49 -30.53 -0.11
N LEU A 81 41.71 -31.62 -0.01
CA LEU A 81 40.24 -31.56 -0.05
C LEU A 81 39.69 -30.68 1.08
N LEU A 82 40.20 -30.82 2.29
CA LEU A 82 39.67 -30.10 3.46
C LEU A 82 40.00 -28.61 3.45
N LYS A 83 41.20 -28.23 3.02
CA LYS A 83 41.68 -26.84 3.12
C LYS A 83 41.49 -26.04 1.84
N ARG A 84 41.55 -26.72 0.68
CA ARG A 84 41.49 -26.09 -0.63
C ARG A 84 40.39 -26.65 -1.52
N GLY A 85 40.02 -27.92 -1.48
CA GLY A 85 39.05 -28.49 -2.42
C GLY A 85 37.61 -28.09 -2.11
N LEU A 86 37.14 -28.40 -0.90
CA LEU A 86 35.73 -28.26 -0.51
C LEU A 86 35.33 -26.84 -0.08
N PRO A 87 36.08 -26.12 0.77
CA PRO A 87 35.59 -24.85 1.33
C PRO A 87 35.37 -23.79 0.26
N GLN A 88 34.23 -23.10 0.28
CA GLN A 88 34.07 -21.87 -0.49
C GLN A 88 34.92 -20.77 0.16
N GLN A 89 35.83 -20.15 -0.59
CA GLN A 89 36.75 -19.15 -0.01
C GLN A 89 35.99 -17.88 0.39
N PRO A 90 36.15 -17.39 1.63
CA PRO A 90 35.53 -16.15 2.06
C PRO A 90 36.21 -14.97 1.38
N GLY A 91 35.42 -14.01 0.86
CA GLY A 91 36.00 -12.82 0.24
C GLY A 91 35.04 -12.01 -0.62
N CYS A 92 33.90 -12.59 -1.01
CA CYS A 92 32.80 -11.89 -1.67
C CYS A 92 31.59 -11.82 -0.72
N TRP A 93 30.78 -10.76 -0.83
CA TRP A 93 29.50 -10.70 -0.10
C TRP A 93 28.37 -11.49 -0.78
N GLN A 94 28.57 -11.96 -2.02
CA GLN A 94 27.63 -12.80 -2.73
C GLN A 94 27.79 -14.27 -2.32
N ARG A 95 26.73 -14.87 -1.78
CA ARG A 95 26.75 -16.28 -1.32
C ARG A 95 26.94 -17.28 -2.45
N VAL A 96 26.52 -16.93 -3.67
CA VAL A 96 26.67 -17.76 -4.88
C VAL A 96 28.02 -17.57 -5.59
N CYS A 97 28.92 -16.75 -5.05
CA CYS A 97 30.25 -16.53 -5.63
C CYS A 97 31.28 -17.48 -5.04
N ASP A 98 31.98 -18.23 -5.89
CA ASP A 98 33.14 -19.01 -5.51
C ASP A 98 34.37 -18.51 -6.28
N GLU A 99 35.28 -17.84 -5.57
CA GLU A 99 36.57 -17.34 -6.11
C GLU A 99 36.43 -16.46 -7.37
N GLY A 100 35.38 -15.65 -7.45
CA GLY A 100 35.15 -14.75 -8.58
C GLY A 100 34.33 -15.35 -9.72
N VAL A 101 33.87 -16.60 -9.57
CA VAL A 101 32.93 -17.25 -10.49
C VAL A 101 31.57 -17.41 -9.80
N ARG A 102 30.49 -17.11 -10.51
CA ARG A 102 29.13 -17.35 -10.03
C ARG A 102 28.76 -18.81 -10.23
N MET A 103 28.29 -19.47 -9.17
CA MET A 103 27.94 -20.89 -9.21
C MET A 103 26.63 -21.16 -9.97
N ASP A 104 25.72 -20.19 -10.03
CA ASP A 104 24.42 -20.28 -10.70
C ASP A 104 24.52 -20.00 -12.21
N THR A 105 25.22 -18.93 -12.59
CA THR A 105 25.33 -18.50 -14.00
C THR A 105 26.62 -18.92 -14.68
N ARG A 106 27.59 -19.46 -13.94
CA ARG A 106 28.96 -19.79 -14.40
C ARG A 106 29.76 -18.61 -14.97
N GLY A 107 29.22 -17.40 -14.85
CA GLY A 107 29.87 -16.17 -15.30
C GLY A 107 30.80 -15.57 -14.25
N VAL A 108 31.46 -14.47 -14.62
CA VAL A 108 32.26 -13.68 -13.70
C VAL A 108 31.36 -13.07 -12.61
N CYS A 109 31.80 -13.10 -11.35
CA CYS A 109 31.11 -12.43 -10.27
C CYS A 109 31.36 -10.93 -10.31
N GLU A 110 30.31 -10.16 -10.59
CA GLU A 110 30.35 -8.69 -10.62
C GLU A 110 30.78 -8.10 -9.27
N SER A 111 30.35 -8.68 -8.15
CA SER A 111 30.76 -8.23 -6.82
C SER A 111 32.25 -8.43 -6.56
N CYS A 112 32.84 -9.54 -7.04
CA CYS A 112 34.29 -9.70 -7.02
C CYS A 112 34.99 -8.71 -7.96
N ARG A 113 34.40 -8.38 -9.13
CA ARG A 113 34.95 -7.36 -10.04
C ARG A 113 35.01 -5.99 -9.36
N VAL A 114 33.95 -5.61 -8.64
CA VAL A 114 33.91 -4.38 -7.84
C VAL A 114 34.98 -4.40 -6.75
N LEU A 115 35.06 -5.46 -5.94
CA LEU A 115 36.09 -5.59 -4.89
C LEU A 115 37.51 -5.49 -5.44
N VAL A 116 37.78 -6.12 -6.58
CA VAL A 116 39.09 -6.03 -7.25
C VAL A 116 39.32 -4.60 -7.75
N GLY A 117 38.31 -3.95 -8.31
CA GLY A 117 38.34 -2.54 -8.70
C GLY A 117 38.68 -1.63 -7.52
N ASP A 118 38.00 -1.79 -6.39
CA ASP A 118 38.24 -1.00 -5.17
C ASP A 118 39.67 -1.18 -4.65
N ARG A 119 40.15 -2.43 -4.59
CA ARG A 119 41.53 -2.74 -4.17
C ARG A 119 42.57 -2.14 -5.12
N ARG A 120 42.32 -2.18 -6.43
CA ARG A 120 43.19 -1.56 -7.44
C ARG A 120 43.17 -0.04 -7.31
N GLY A 121 42.00 0.56 -7.14
CA GLY A 121 41.85 2.00 -6.92
C GLY A 121 42.58 2.46 -5.65
N LEU A 122 42.48 1.71 -4.56
CA LEU A 122 43.23 2.01 -3.33
C LEU A 122 44.75 1.93 -3.54
N ARG A 123 45.23 0.88 -4.23
CA ARG A 123 46.65 0.74 -4.59
C ARG A 123 47.14 1.89 -5.45
N GLN A 124 46.35 2.29 -6.44
CA GLN A 124 46.68 3.41 -7.32
C GLN A 124 46.78 4.72 -6.53
N ARG A 125 45.79 5.03 -5.67
CA ARG A 125 45.83 6.23 -4.82
C ARG A 125 47.09 6.29 -3.95
N VAL A 126 47.44 5.19 -3.27
CA VAL A 126 48.66 5.16 -2.45
C VAL A 126 49.92 5.32 -3.30
N ALA A 127 49.95 4.74 -4.50
CA ALA A 127 51.07 4.91 -5.42
C ALA A 127 51.21 6.36 -5.91
N ASP A 128 50.09 7.00 -6.26
CA ASP A 128 50.03 8.39 -6.71
C ASP A 128 50.47 9.34 -5.58
N GLU A 129 49.97 9.15 -4.37
CA GLU A 129 50.38 9.92 -3.17
C GLU A 129 51.90 9.81 -2.93
N LEU A 130 52.44 8.60 -3.02
CA LEU A 130 53.88 8.36 -2.86
C LEU A 130 54.71 9.01 -3.97
N LEU A 131 54.25 8.95 -5.21
CA LEU A 131 54.92 9.56 -6.35
C LEU A 131 54.92 11.09 -6.21
N GLU A 132 53.79 11.68 -5.87
CA GLU A 132 53.65 13.12 -5.65
C GLU A 132 54.58 13.61 -4.54
N GLU A 133 54.61 12.94 -3.39
CA GLU A 133 55.50 13.31 -2.29
C GLU A 133 56.99 13.16 -2.63
N ARG A 134 57.37 12.18 -3.47
CA ARG A 134 58.74 12.03 -3.97
C ARG A 134 59.10 13.18 -4.91
N LEU A 135 58.23 13.49 -5.87
CA LEU A 135 58.44 14.58 -6.84
C LEU A 135 58.51 15.95 -6.15
N SER A 136 57.73 16.15 -5.08
CA SER A 136 57.76 17.39 -4.29
C SER A 136 58.92 17.45 -3.28
N GLY A 137 59.79 16.44 -3.23
CA GLY A 137 60.88 16.35 -2.24
C GLY A 137 60.45 16.13 -0.79
N ARG A 138 59.15 15.94 -0.51
CA ARG A 138 58.61 15.68 0.84
C ARG A 138 58.97 14.28 1.34
N LEU A 139 59.17 13.34 0.42
CA LEU A 139 59.53 11.96 0.72
C LEU A 139 60.88 11.59 0.10
N VAL A 140 61.93 11.63 0.93
CA VAL A 140 63.27 11.19 0.54
C VAL A 140 63.50 9.74 0.98
N LEU A 141 63.23 8.80 0.07
CA LEU A 141 63.45 7.37 0.30
C LEU A 141 64.27 6.75 -0.84
N ALA A 142 65.26 5.93 -0.51
CA ALA A 142 65.96 5.10 -1.48
C ALA A 142 64.97 4.16 -2.20
N GLU A 143 65.19 3.91 -3.49
CA GLU A 143 64.29 3.13 -4.36
C GLU A 143 63.91 1.77 -3.77
N ARG A 144 64.89 1.05 -3.20
CA ARG A 144 64.70 -0.25 -2.51
C ARG A 144 63.73 -0.22 -1.32
N LYS A 145 63.40 0.96 -0.78
CA LYS A 145 62.50 1.13 0.37
C LYS A 145 61.08 1.56 -0.03
N VAL A 146 60.86 1.98 -1.28
CA VAL A 146 59.56 2.50 -1.75
C VAL A 146 58.46 1.45 -1.64
N GLY A 147 58.73 0.21 -2.06
CA GLY A 147 57.75 -0.88 -1.98
C GLY A 147 57.29 -1.18 -0.55
N ARG A 148 58.19 -1.11 0.44
CA ARG A 148 57.85 -1.33 1.85
C ARG A 148 57.00 -0.18 2.41
N GLU A 149 57.29 1.06 2.02
CA GLU A 149 56.48 2.20 2.44
C GLU A 149 55.09 2.18 1.79
N ALA A 150 54.98 1.78 0.52
CA ALA A 150 53.69 1.56 -0.15
C ALA A 150 52.85 0.49 0.56
N GLU A 151 53.44 -0.64 0.93
CA GLU A 151 52.74 -1.68 1.67
C GLU A 151 52.29 -1.19 3.06
N ARG A 152 53.14 -0.47 3.78
CA ARG A 152 52.80 0.12 5.09
C ARG A 152 51.62 1.10 4.97
N ARG A 153 51.62 1.98 3.97
CA ARG A 153 50.51 2.93 3.74
C ARG A 153 49.24 2.24 3.33
N LEU A 154 49.31 1.21 2.47
CA LEU A 154 48.15 0.39 2.11
C LEU A 154 47.55 -0.31 3.34
N GLN A 155 48.37 -0.92 4.19
CA GLN A 155 47.90 -1.56 5.41
C GLN A 155 47.24 -0.55 6.35
N LYS A 156 47.81 0.66 6.48
CA LYS A 156 47.21 1.74 7.28
C LYS A 156 45.85 2.17 6.72
N ALA A 157 45.76 2.43 5.42
CA ALA A 157 44.53 2.86 4.77
C ALA A 157 43.40 1.82 4.89
N VAL A 158 43.73 0.52 4.75
CA VAL A 158 42.75 -0.57 4.96
C VAL A 158 42.23 -0.58 6.39
N ARG A 159 43.10 -0.41 7.40
CA ARG A 159 42.67 -0.37 8.81
C ARG A 159 41.74 0.82 9.08
N GLU A 160 42.06 2.00 8.56
CA GLU A 160 41.22 3.19 8.70
C GLU A 160 39.87 3.04 8.00
N GLU A 161 39.82 2.36 6.84
CA GLU A 161 38.56 2.11 6.16
C GLU A 161 37.67 1.14 6.96
N LEU A 162 38.25 0.11 7.58
CA LEU A 162 37.52 -0.81 8.44
C LEU A 162 36.90 -0.10 9.65
N THR A 163 37.68 0.73 10.37
CA THR A 163 37.16 1.46 11.52
C THR A 163 36.07 2.46 11.13
N ARG A 164 36.20 3.14 9.98
CA ARG A 164 35.15 4.03 9.46
C ARG A 164 33.86 3.26 9.13
N LYS A 165 33.97 2.07 8.53
CA LYS A 165 32.82 1.22 8.20
C LYS A 165 32.14 0.68 9.45
N GLU A 166 32.89 0.29 10.47
CA GLU A 166 32.35 -0.15 11.77
C GLU A 166 31.58 0.99 12.44
N ALA A 167 32.19 2.16 12.57
CA ALA A 167 31.52 3.34 13.15
C ALA A 167 30.29 3.77 12.34
N ALA A 168 30.32 3.63 11.01
CA ALA A 168 29.15 3.91 10.17
C ALA A 168 28.00 2.91 10.43
N ARG A 169 28.31 1.62 10.60
CA ARG A 169 27.31 0.59 10.94
C ARG A 169 26.67 0.87 12.29
N GLU A 170 27.47 1.21 13.30
CA GLU A 170 26.98 1.57 14.63
C GLU A 170 26.03 2.78 14.57
N ARG A 171 26.40 3.83 13.82
CA ARG A 171 25.52 4.99 13.62
C ARG A 171 24.21 4.62 12.93
N THR A 172 24.26 3.87 11.84
CA THR A 172 23.05 3.43 11.13
C THR A 172 22.16 2.56 12.02
N ALA A 173 22.73 1.67 12.83
CA ALA A 173 21.98 0.87 13.79
C ALA A 173 21.31 1.75 14.87
N ALA A 174 22.03 2.74 15.41
CA ALA A 174 21.46 3.69 16.38
C ALA A 174 20.33 4.53 15.76
N GLU A 175 20.50 5.02 14.53
CA GLU A 175 19.47 5.76 13.79
C GLU A 175 18.23 4.91 13.53
N GLN A 176 18.40 3.62 13.22
CA GLN A 176 17.28 2.69 13.04
C GLN A 176 16.47 2.53 14.34
N VAL A 177 17.13 2.34 15.48
CA VAL A 177 16.46 2.25 16.78
C VAL A 177 15.66 3.51 17.11
N VAL A 178 16.25 4.70 16.91
CA VAL A 178 15.56 5.98 17.13
C VAL A 178 14.35 6.12 16.20
N ARG A 179 14.50 5.73 14.93
CA ARG A 179 13.43 5.80 13.94
C ARG A 179 12.29 4.84 14.29
N GLU A 180 12.60 3.61 14.66
CA GLU A 180 11.62 2.62 15.10
C GLU A 180 10.86 3.09 16.35
N ALA A 181 11.57 3.61 17.36
CA ALA A 181 10.94 4.19 18.54
C ALA A 181 10.01 5.37 18.19
N SER A 182 10.42 6.24 17.25
CA SER A 182 9.58 7.35 16.79
C SER A 182 8.31 6.90 16.07
N TYR A 183 8.37 5.80 15.31
CA TYR A 183 7.21 5.23 14.65
C TYR A 183 6.27 4.55 15.64
N GLU A 184 6.81 3.89 16.65
CA GLU A 184 6.01 3.25 17.70
C GLU A 184 5.23 4.28 18.51
N LEU A 185 5.88 5.39 18.91
CA LEU A 185 5.20 6.51 19.58
C LEU A 185 4.06 7.10 18.72
N LYS A 186 4.29 7.29 17.42
CA LYS A 186 3.25 7.77 16.50
C LYS A 186 2.11 6.77 16.34
N ARG A 187 2.42 5.48 16.32
CA ARG A 187 1.41 4.40 16.25
C ARG A 187 0.54 4.39 17.51
N GLN A 188 1.15 4.53 18.69
CA GLN A 188 0.44 4.61 19.96
C GLN A 188 -0.48 5.83 20.02
N ALA A 189 0.04 7.03 19.70
CA ALA A 189 -0.76 8.25 19.66
C ALA A 189 -1.94 8.15 18.66
N PHE A 190 -1.71 7.55 17.49
CA PHE A 190 -2.78 7.31 16.52
C PHE A 190 -3.82 6.32 17.06
N ALA A 191 -3.38 5.23 17.69
CA ALA A 191 -4.29 4.25 18.29
C ALA A 191 -5.12 4.85 19.43
N GLU A 192 -4.53 5.71 20.26
CA GLU A 192 -5.25 6.46 21.30
C GLU A 192 -6.30 7.39 20.70
N SER A 193 -5.94 8.18 19.68
CA SER A 193 -6.89 9.06 18.99
C SER A 193 -8.02 8.29 18.30
N GLU A 194 -7.71 7.15 17.66
CA GLU A 194 -8.73 6.29 17.04
C GLU A 194 -9.63 5.65 18.09
N TRP A 195 -9.09 5.28 19.25
CA TRP A 195 -9.88 4.76 20.37
C TRP A 195 -10.82 5.84 20.92
N GLU A 196 -10.32 7.05 21.20
CA GLU A 196 -11.14 8.19 21.63
C GLU A 196 -12.25 8.48 20.62
N ARG A 197 -11.90 8.48 19.32
CA ARG A 197 -12.88 8.67 18.25
C ARG A 197 -13.93 7.58 18.31
N THR A 198 -13.55 6.31 18.26
CA THR A 198 -14.50 5.18 18.18
C THR A 198 -15.35 5.04 19.45
N ALA A 199 -14.79 5.34 20.62
CA ALA A 199 -15.51 5.34 21.90
C ALA A 199 -16.54 6.47 22.03
N ALA A 200 -16.40 7.55 21.24
CA ALA A 200 -17.31 8.69 21.31
C ALA A 200 -18.77 8.27 21.06
N PRO A 201 -19.70 8.64 21.95
CA PRO A 201 -21.11 8.31 21.79
C PRO A 201 -21.74 9.07 20.63
N CYS A 202 -22.88 8.59 20.15
CA CYS A 202 -23.65 9.26 19.12
C CYS A 202 -24.15 10.63 19.62
N ALA A 203 -23.88 11.69 18.86
CA ALA A 203 -24.28 13.06 19.21
C ALA A 203 -25.81 13.27 19.27
N ASP A 204 -26.59 12.41 18.61
CA ASP A 204 -28.05 12.55 18.54
C ASP A 204 -28.79 11.68 19.56
N CYS A 205 -28.41 10.40 19.68
CA CYS A 205 -29.12 9.45 20.53
C CYS A 205 -28.31 8.95 21.74
N GLY A 206 -27.04 9.34 21.87
CA GLY A 206 -26.18 8.95 22.99
C GLY A 206 -25.64 7.52 22.95
N LEU A 207 -25.92 6.75 21.89
CA LEU A 207 -25.43 5.37 21.76
C LEU A 207 -23.90 5.32 21.85
N GLU A 208 -23.36 4.54 22.78
CA GLU A 208 -21.92 4.40 23.01
C GLU A 208 -21.21 3.76 21.80
N GLY A 209 -19.89 3.96 21.69
CA GLY A 209 -19.07 3.29 20.67
C GLY A 209 -19.45 3.63 19.23
N SER A 210 -20.02 4.80 18.99
CA SER A 210 -20.65 5.18 17.71
C SER A 210 -19.80 6.13 16.86
N ALA A 211 -18.53 6.33 17.21
CA ALA A 211 -17.65 7.25 16.49
C ALA A 211 -18.23 8.67 16.28
N GLY A 212 -19.04 9.16 17.22
CA GLY A 212 -19.72 10.46 17.15
C GLY A 212 -21.10 10.45 16.49
N LEU A 213 -21.42 9.51 15.60
CA LEU A 213 -22.76 9.33 15.02
C LEU A 213 -23.03 7.86 14.70
N CYS A 214 -24.06 7.30 15.33
CA CYS A 214 -24.46 5.93 15.00
C CYS A 214 -25.05 5.87 13.58
N LEU A 215 -25.09 4.66 13.02
CA LEU A 215 -25.62 4.43 11.67
C LEU A 215 -27.06 4.95 11.52
N GLY A 216 -27.94 4.67 12.49
CA GLY A 216 -29.33 5.13 12.44
C GLY A 216 -29.48 6.65 12.41
N CYS A 217 -28.72 7.38 13.25
CA CYS A 217 -28.73 8.85 13.26
C CYS A 217 -28.06 9.43 12.01
N THR A 218 -27.03 8.77 11.48
CA THR A 218 -26.41 9.13 10.19
C THR A 218 -27.44 9.05 9.06
N GLU A 219 -28.15 7.93 8.95
CA GLU A 219 -29.21 7.76 7.95
C GLU A 219 -30.34 8.78 8.14
N HIS A 220 -30.75 9.05 9.37
CA HIS A 220 -31.81 10.03 9.67
C HIS A 220 -31.42 11.47 9.30
N ARG A 221 -30.21 11.92 9.69
CA ARG A 221 -29.67 13.22 9.28
C ARG A 221 -29.56 13.29 7.76
N GLY A 222 -29.11 12.22 7.14
CA GLY A 222 -29.15 12.06 5.70
C GLY A 222 -30.56 12.32 5.16
N ILE A 223 -31.54 11.50 5.55
CA ILE A 223 -32.91 11.62 5.07
C ILE A 223 -33.43 13.06 5.17
N LYS A 224 -33.21 13.75 6.31
CA LYS A 224 -33.57 15.17 6.46
C LYS A 224 -32.97 16.06 5.37
N VAL A 225 -31.66 15.96 5.13
CA VAL A 225 -30.97 16.74 4.09
C VAL A 225 -31.49 16.39 2.69
N ALA A 226 -31.69 15.11 2.39
CA ALA A 226 -32.17 14.70 1.06
C ALA A 226 -33.64 15.10 0.82
N VAL A 227 -34.50 15.10 1.84
CA VAL A 227 -35.87 15.64 1.74
C VAL A 227 -35.83 17.13 1.41
N ASP A 228 -34.97 17.89 2.10
CA ASP A 228 -34.79 19.33 1.90
C ASP A 228 -34.33 19.62 0.45
N GLU A 229 -33.27 18.95 0.00
CA GLU A 229 -32.76 19.06 -1.37
C GLU A 229 -33.80 18.63 -2.41
N ALA A 230 -34.49 17.50 -2.19
CA ALA A 230 -35.54 17.03 -3.09
C ALA A 230 -36.70 18.04 -3.19
N THR A 231 -37.04 18.71 -2.09
CA THR A 231 -38.07 19.75 -2.06
C THR A 231 -37.61 20.97 -2.84
N ALA A 232 -36.37 21.42 -2.61
CA ALA A 232 -35.78 22.54 -3.33
C ALA A 232 -35.77 22.29 -4.85
N PHE A 233 -35.32 21.11 -5.30
CA PHE A 233 -35.29 20.77 -6.73
C PHE A 233 -36.69 20.64 -7.36
N ALA A 234 -37.72 20.28 -6.58
CA ALA A 234 -39.09 20.26 -7.08
C ALA A 234 -39.62 21.67 -7.38
N LEU A 235 -39.23 22.64 -6.54
CA LEU A 235 -39.79 23.99 -6.55
C LEU A 235 -38.97 24.99 -7.36
N VAL A 236 -37.71 24.69 -7.66
CA VAL A 236 -36.75 25.64 -8.26
C VAL A 236 -37.21 26.25 -9.60
N LEU A 237 -38.16 25.63 -10.30
CA LEU A 237 -38.71 26.15 -11.56
C LEU A 237 -40.12 26.73 -11.44
N THR A 238 -40.75 26.64 -10.27
CA THR A 238 -42.16 27.00 -10.07
C THR A 238 -42.34 28.07 -8.98
N PHE A 239 -41.31 28.37 -8.21
CA PHE A 239 -41.40 29.39 -7.17
C PHE A 239 -41.47 30.79 -7.78
N ASP A 240 -42.15 31.70 -7.08
CA ASP A 240 -42.21 33.11 -7.43
C ASP A 240 -41.39 33.92 -6.42
N ALA A 241 -40.34 34.58 -6.90
CA ALA A 241 -39.47 35.43 -6.09
C ALA A 241 -40.22 36.66 -5.52
N GLY A 242 -41.33 37.07 -6.14
CA GLY A 242 -42.19 38.16 -5.67
C GLY A 242 -43.16 37.74 -4.57
N ASP A 243 -43.49 36.45 -4.47
CA ASP A 243 -44.44 35.90 -3.50
C ASP A 243 -43.74 35.02 -2.45
N GLY A 244 -43.09 35.69 -1.49
CA GLY A 244 -42.47 35.02 -0.35
C GLY A 244 -43.44 34.17 0.49
N PRO A 245 -44.63 34.67 0.88
CA PRO A 245 -45.63 33.87 1.60
C PRO A 245 -46.10 32.63 0.84
N GLY A 246 -46.45 32.75 -0.44
CA GLY A 246 -46.87 31.60 -1.26
C GLY A 246 -45.74 30.61 -1.48
N THR A 247 -44.52 31.06 -1.75
CA THR A 247 -43.33 30.19 -1.86
C THR A 247 -43.09 29.40 -0.57
N ARG A 248 -43.26 30.00 0.62
CA ARG A 248 -43.17 29.26 1.90
C ARG A 248 -44.28 28.23 2.08
N ALA A 249 -45.50 28.52 1.62
CA ALA A 249 -46.61 27.57 1.67
C ALA A 249 -46.36 26.37 0.75
N LEU A 250 -45.94 26.64 -0.49
CA LEU A 250 -45.51 25.64 -1.48
C LEU A 250 -44.38 24.76 -0.95
N TRP A 251 -43.39 25.35 -0.28
CA TRP A 251 -42.32 24.61 0.38
C TRP A 251 -42.85 23.59 1.38
N ARG A 252 -43.68 24.04 2.34
CA ARG A 252 -44.25 23.16 3.37
C ARG A 252 -45.15 22.08 2.80
N GLU A 253 -45.88 22.37 1.74
CA GLU A 253 -46.73 21.39 1.06
C GLU A 253 -45.88 20.33 0.35
N CYS A 254 -44.89 20.75 -0.43
CA CYS A 254 -44.00 19.84 -1.15
C CYS A 254 -43.16 18.99 -0.19
N GLU A 255 -42.67 19.57 0.91
CA GLU A 255 -41.94 18.85 1.94
C GLU A 255 -42.84 17.79 2.60
N ARG A 256 -44.07 18.15 3.00
CA ARG A 256 -45.03 17.19 3.57
C ARG A 256 -45.34 16.07 2.59
N ALA A 257 -45.68 16.38 1.34
CA ALA A 257 -45.96 15.37 0.32
C ALA A 257 -44.76 14.44 0.10
N THR A 258 -43.54 14.99 0.10
CA THR A 258 -42.30 14.20 -0.02
C THR A 258 -42.09 13.27 1.17
N ARG A 259 -42.34 13.76 2.40
CA ARG A 259 -42.27 12.95 3.63
C ARG A 259 -43.33 11.85 3.66
N THR A 260 -44.57 12.15 3.27
CA THR A 260 -45.66 11.15 3.24
C THR A 260 -45.32 9.97 2.33
N VAL A 261 -44.80 10.23 1.13
CA VAL A 261 -44.37 9.16 0.20
C VAL A 261 -43.27 8.30 0.80
N LEU A 262 -42.30 8.92 1.49
CA LEU A 262 -41.24 8.20 2.18
C LEU A 262 -41.81 7.35 3.33
N GLU A 263 -42.64 7.94 4.19
CA GLU A 263 -43.24 7.28 5.35
C GLU A 263 -44.09 6.07 4.95
N GLU A 264 -44.94 6.21 3.92
CA GLU A 264 -45.73 5.09 3.38
C GLU A 264 -44.84 3.94 2.92
N ARG A 265 -43.72 4.25 2.25
CA ARG A 265 -42.78 3.22 1.78
C ARG A 265 -42.07 2.55 2.95
N LEU A 266 -41.63 3.32 3.94
CA LEU A 266 -40.99 2.79 5.15
C LEU A 266 -41.94 1.92 5.96
N LEU A 267 -43.22 2.29 6.07
CA LEU A 267 -44.24 1.48 6.73
C LEU A 267 -44.43 0.13 6.03
N ARG A 268 -44.45 0.09 4.69
CA ARG A 268 -44.50 -1.18 3.94
C ARG A 268 -43.29 -2.06 4.22
N LEU A 269 -42.08 -1.49 4.22
CA LEU A 269 -40.86 -2.25 4.52
C LEU A 269 -40.89 -2.82 5.95
N ARG A 270 -41.39 -2.06 6.94
CA ARG A 270 -41.58 -2.59 8.29
C ARG A 270 -42.60 -3.73 8.33
N ALA A 271 -43.70 -3.61 7.59
CA ALA A 271 -44.73 -4.66 7.50
C ALA A 271 -44.22 -5.92 6.78
N GLU A 272 -43.25 -5.79 5.88
CA GLU A 272 -42.54 -6.91 5.24
C GLU A 272 -41.52 -7.60 6.18
N GLY A 273 -41.31 -7.08 7.39
CA GLY A 273 -40.44 -7.68 8.42
C GLY A 273 -38.96 -7.27 8.32
N HIS A 274 -38.63 -6.22 7.56
CA HIS A 274 -37.25 -5.71 7.50
C HIS A 274 -36.82 -5.09 8.83
N ASP A 275 -35.55 -5.28 9.21
CA ASP A 275 -34.98 -4.72 10.44
C ASP A 275 -34.84 -3.19 10.37
N VAL A 276 -34.69 -2.56 11.55
CA VAL A 276 -34.64 -1.10 11.68
C VAL A 276 -33.50 -0.46 10.86
N THR A 277 -32.34 -1.11 10.76
CA THR A 277 -31.18 -0.61 10.03
C THR A 277 -31.39 -0.70 8.52
N SER A 278 -31.89 -1.84 8.05
CA SER A 278 -32.28 -2.03 6.64
C SER A 278 -33.34 -1.02 6.19
N VAL A 279 -34.34 -0.76 7.04
CA VAL A 279 -35.39 0.24 6.77
C VAL A 279 -34.80 1.65 6.69
N ALA A 280 -33.91 2.03 7.59
CA ALA A 280 -33.27 3.36 7.58
C ALA A 280 -32.43 3.58 6.31
N PHE A 281 -31.59 2.59 5.96
CA PHE A 281 -30.77 2.63 4.75
C PHE A 281 -31.62 2.68 3.47
N ALA A 282 -32.66 1.85 3.38
CA ALA A 282 -33.59 1.88 2.27
C ALA A 282 -34.32 3.23 2.15
N GLY A 283 -34.68 3.84 3.28
CA GLY A 283 -35.25 5.17 3.35
C GLY A 283 -34.35 6.24 2.78
N ARG A 284 -33.07 6.26 3.19
CA ARG A 284 -32.06 7.18 2.66
C ARG A 284 -31.92 7.05 1.15
N ARG A 285 -31.77 5.82 0.65
CA ARG A 285 -31.64 5.55 -0.78
C ARG A 285 -32.86 6.01 -1.58
N LEU A 286 -34.07 5.74 -1.09
CA LEU A 286 -35.31 6.14 -1.75
C LEU A 286 -35.38 7.67 -1.94
N ILE A 287 -35.05 8.44 -0.90
CA ILE A 287 -35.14 9.90 -0.98
C ILE A 287 -34.00 10.50 -1.83
N GLU A 288 -32.80 9.92 -1.80
CA GLU A 288 -31.71 10.32 -2.69
C GLU A 288 -32.06 10.06 -4.16
N GLU A 289 -32.67 8.91 -4.47
CA GLU A 289 -33.14 8.61 -5.83
C GLU A 289 -34.21 9.59 -6.30
N LEU A 290 -35.14 9.99 -5.42
CA LEU A 290 -36.14 11.02 -5.70
C LEU A 290 -35.48 12.39 -5.91
N ARG A 291 -34.55 12.78 -5.02
CA ARG A 291 -33.76 14.02 -5.14
C ARG A 291 -33.05 14.07 -6.48
N ASP A 292 -32.32 13.02 -6.83
CA ASP A 292 -31.53 12.97 -8.06
C ASP A 292 -32.42 13.00 -9.31
N ARG A 293 -33.58 12.33 -9.26
CA ARG A 293 -34.59 12.42 -10.32
C ARG A 293 -35.10 13.85 -10.48
N ARG A 294 -35.47 14.52 -9.39
CA ARG A 294 -35.94 15.92 -9.42
C ARG A 294 -34.85 16.88 -9.92
N ARG A 295 -33.60 16.71 -9.46
CA ARG A 295 -32.45 17.46 -9.96
C ARG A 295 -32.25 17.27 -11.46
N ARG A 296 -32.29 16.02 -11.96
CA ARG A 296 -32.19 15.74 -13.40
C ARG A 296 -33.30 16.42 -14.20
N THR A 297 -34.55 16.37 -13.73
CA THR A 297 -35.67 17.05 -14.37
C THR A 297 -35.47 18.57 -14.41
N ALA A 298 -35.05 19.17 -13.29
CA ALA A 298 -34.77 20.61 -13.23
C ALA A 298 -33.63 21.01 -14.18
N MET A 299 -32.54 20.25 -14.17
CA MET A 299 -31.40 20.44 -15.07
C MET A 299 -31.80 20.34 -16.55
N GLU A 300 -32.62 19.37 -16.92
CA GLU A 300 -33.05 19.20 -18.31
C GLU A 300 -33.90 20.37 -18.80
N ARG A 301 -34.78 20.90 -17.94
CA ARG A 301 -35.55 22.11 -18.24
C ARG A 301 -34.65 23.34 -18.37
N LEU A 302 -33.66 23.51 -17.48
CA LEU A 302 -32.73 24.65 -17.53
C LEU A 302 -31.82 24.60 -18.77
N LYS A 303 -31.47 23.41 -19.26
CA LYS A 303 -30.71 23.25 -20.51
C LYS A 303 -31.47 23.73 -21.75
N GLN A 304 -32.80 23.78 -21.69
CA GLN A 304 -33.67 24.26 -22.77
C GLN A 304 -33.82 25.79 -22.76
N HIS A 305 -33.24 26.48 -21.76
CA HIS A 305 -33.25 27.94 -21.70
C HIS A 305 -32.41 28.56 -22.82
N GLU A 306 -32.83 29.73 -23.32
CA GLU A 306 -32.22 30.37 -24.48
C GLU A 306 -30.73 30.65 -24.27
N GLU A 307 -30.33 31.10 -23.09
CA GLU A 307 -28.93 31.39 -22.77
C GLU A 307 -28.05 30.13 -22.83
N ALA A 308 -28.57 28.96 -22.41
CA ALA A 308 -27.87 27.69 -22.51
C ALA A 308 -27.68 27.29 -23.98
N ASP A 309 -28.68 27.51 -24.82
CA ASP A 309 -28.60 27.29 -26.26
C ASP A 309 -27.62 28.22 -26.96
N GLN A 310 -27.58 29.50 -26.58
CA GLN A 310 -26.60 30.46 -27.10
C GLN A 310 -25.17 30.06 -26.69
N ALA A 311 -24.96 29.61 -25.45
CA ALA A 311 -23.67 29.09 -25.00
C ALA A 311 -23.24 27.83 -25.76
N ALA A 312 -24.19 26.91 -26.02
CA ALA A 312 -23.96 25.69 -26.80
C ALA A 312 -23.48 26.01 -28.23
N ARG A 313 -24.16 26.93 -28.91
CA ARG A 313 -23.81 27.39 -30.27
C ARG A 313 -22.42 28.02 -30.29
N ARG A 314 -22.10 28.88 -29.32
CA ARG A 314 -20.78 29.53 -29.21
C ARG A 314 -19.66 28.52 -28.97
N ALA A 315 -19.85 27.58 -28.05
CA ALA A 315 -18.86 26.55 -27.75
C ALA A 315 -18.63 25.61 -28.94
N GLY A 316 -19.72 25.15 -29.57
CA GLY A 316 -19.65 24.30 -30.77
C GLY A 316 -18.95 25.00 -31.93
N ALA A 317 -19.30 26.26 -32.22
CA ALA A 317 -18.65 27.06 -33.26
C ALA A 317 -17.16 27.31 -32.98
N CYS A 318 -16.79 27.57 -31.72
CA CYS A 318 -15.40 27.76 -31.32
C CYS A 318 -14.58 26.47 -31.54
N LEU A 319 -15.10 25.31 -31.12
CA LEU A 319 -14.41 24.05 -31.31
C LEU A 319 -14.32 23.67 -32.79
N LEU A 320 -15.40 23.88 -33.56
CA LEU A 320 -15.42 23.59 -34.99
C LEU A 320 -14.33 24.37 -35.75
N ARG A 321 -14.10 25.64 -35.42
CA ARG A 321 -13.02 26.47 -36.00
C ARG A 321 -11.61 25.96 -35.69
N LYS A 322 -11.45 25.16 -34.62
CA LYS A 322 -10.17 24.58 -34.21
C LYS A 322 -9.92 23.19 -34.81
N GLN A 323 -10.90 22.59 -35.47
CA GLN A 323 -10.76 21.27 -36.09
C GLN A 323 -10.08 21.41 -37.45
N SER A 324 -9.00 20.65 -37.67
CA SER A 324 -8.37 20.50 -38.98
C SER A 324 -9.25 19.72 -39.96
N GLU A 325 -10.01 18.75 -39.46
CA GLU A 325 -10.90 17.89 -40.25
C GLU A 325 -12.34 17.88 -39.70
N PRO A 326 -13.14 18.92 -39.95
CA PRO A 326 -14.45 19.14 -39.31
C PRO A 326 -15.53 18.13 -39.72
N HIS A 327 -15.33 17.40 -40.82
CA HIS A 327 -16.34 16.46 -41.35
C HIS A 327 -16.25 15.06 -40.75
N THR A 328 -15.20 14.74 -39.99
CA THR A 328 -15.03 13.42 -39.38
C THR A 328 -16.11 13.16 -38.32
N PRO A 329 -16.56 11.89 -38.15
CA PRO A 329 -17.48 11.53 -37.08
C PRO A 329 -16.97 11.93 -35.69
N GLN A 330 -15.65 11.83 -35.46
CA GLN A 330 -15.00 12.20 -34.20
C GLN A 330 -15.05 13.72 -33.96
N ALA A 331 -14.76 14.55 -34.97
CA ALA A 331 -14.87 16.01 -34.84
C ALA A 331 -16.32 16.43 -34.58
N ARG A 332 -17.30 15.82 -35.27
CA ARG A 332 -18.73 16.09 -35.03
C ARG A 332 -19.16 15.69 -33.61
N GLN A 333 -18.67 14.57 -33.10
CA GLN A 333 -18.94 14.12 -31.73
C GLN A 333 -18.34 15.08 -30.71
N ALA A 334 -17.07 15.46 -30.87
CA ALA A 334 -16.41 16.42 -29.98
C ALA A 334 -17.12 17.78 -29.95
N VAL A 335 -17.61 18.27 -31.10
CA VAL A 335 -18.43 19.49 -31.18
C VAL A 335 -19.75 19.36 -30.43
N ARG A 336 -20.44 18.21 -30.53
CA ARG A 336 -21.67 17.95 -29.77
C ARG A 336 -21.41 17.92 -28.26
N GLU A 337 -20.39 17.18 -27.83
CA GLU A 337 -20.01 17.08 -26.42
C GLU A 337 -19.63 18.46 -25.85
N ALA A 338 -18.89 19.28 -26.60
CA ALA A 338 -18.55 20.62 -26.18
C ALA A 338 -19.77 21.54 -26.05
N ALA A 339 -20.74 21.42 -26.97
CA ALA A 339 -22.00 22.15 -26.92
C ALA A 339 -22.88 21.71 -25.73
N GLU A 340 -23.00 20.39 -25.49
CA GLU A 340 -23.71 19.82 -24.35
C GLU A 340 -23.07 20.20 -23.01
N ALA A 341 -21.75 20.16 -22.92
CA ALA A 341 -21.02 20.61 -21.73
C ALA A 341 -21.22 22.11 -21.47
N ALA A 342 -21.31 22.94 -22.52
CA ALA A 342 -21.63 24.34 -22.37
C ALA A 342 -23.07 24.57 -21.86
N ARG A 343 -24.06 23.81 -22.38
CA ARG A 343 -25.44 23.85 -21.83
C ARG A 343 -25.46 23.45 -20.36
N ALA A 344 -24.77 22.36 -20.01
CA ALA A 344 -24.71 21.87 -18.64
C ALA A 344 -24.13 22.92 -17.69
N ARG A 345 -23.02 23.57 -18.03
CA ARG A 345 -22.43 24.65 -17.19
C ARG A 345 -23.37 25.83 -16.98
N VAL A 346 -24.06 26.28 -18.02
CA VAL A 346 -25.03 27.37 -17.89
C VAL A 346 -26.21 26.95 -17.00
N ALA A 347 -26.75 25.75 -17.23
CA ALA A 347 -27.84 25.20 -16.42
C ALA A 347 -27.44 25.02 -14.95
N GLU A 348 -26.22 24.56 -14.66
CA GLU A 348 -25.69 24.43 -13.29
C GLU A 348 -25.59 25.79 -12.58
N ARG A 349 -25.12 26.82 -13.28
CA ARG A 349 -25.07 28.18 -12.73
C ARG A 349 -26.48 28.68 -12.40
N TRP A 350 -27.41 28.60 -13.34
CA TRP A 350 -28.80 28.99 -13.13
C TRP A 350 -29.46 28.22 -11.99
N LEU A 351 -29.22 26.91 -11.92
CA LEU A 351 -29.72 26.07 -10.84
C LEU A 351 -29.19 26.57 -9.49
N GLY A 352 -27.89 26.89 -9.39
CA GLY A 352 -27.29 27.45 -8.18
C GLY A 352 -27.89 28.79 -7.77
N GLU A 353 -28.07 29.71 -8.72
CA GLU A 353 -28.67 31.03 -8.50
C GLU A 353 -30.13 30.93 -8.01
N LEU A 354 -30.94 30.11 -8.68
CA LEU A 354 -32.34 29.89 -8.32
C LEU A 354 -32.49 29.19 -6.97
N LEU A 355 -31.65 28.18 -6.67
CA LEU A 355 -31.64 27.54 -5.35
C LEU A 355 -31.25 28.50 -4.25
N ALA A 356 -30.27 29.38 -4.47
CA ALA A 356 -29.88 30.39 -3.49
C ALA A 356 -31.05 31.36 -3.18
N GLN A 357 -31.75 31.82 -4.22
CA GLN A 357 -32.95 32.65 -4.07
C GLN A 357 -34.05 31.90 -3.30
N LEU A 358 -34.35 30.67 -3.70
CA LEU A 358 -35.36 29.83 -3.06
C LEU A 358 -35.03 29.57 -1.57
N HIS A 359 -33.79 29.24 -1.24
CA HIS A 359 -33.36 29.00 0.14
C HIS A 359 -33.44 30.26 1.01
N SER A 360 -33.28 31.46 0.43
CA SER A 360 -33.46 32.71 1.18
C SER A 360 -34.92 32.92 1.65
N MET A 361 -35.87 32.32 0.94
CA MET A 361 -37.30 32.37 1.26
C MET A 361 -37.77 31.18 2.09
N ARG A 362 -36.87 30.25 2.44
CA ARG A 362 -37.19 29.05 3.21
C ARG A 362 -37.93 29.43 4.49
N PRO A 363 -39.03 28.74 4.85
CA PRO A 363 -39.65 28.94 6.14
C PRO A 363 -38.63 28.65 7.25
N PRO A 364 -38.50 29.51 8.27
CA PRO A 364 -37.59 29.23 9.37
C PRO A 364 -37.92 27.84 9.92
N CYS A 365 -36.89 27.02 10.08
CA CYS A 365 -36.98 25.76 10.81
C CYS A 365 -37.21 26.11 12.29
N LYS A 366 -38.44 26.51 12.61
CA LYS A 366 -38.97 26.12 13.91
C LYS A 366 -39.22 24.63 13.75
N GLU A 367 -38.27 23.81 14.19
CA GLU A 367 -38.71 22.56 14.79
C GLU A 367 -39.85 22.95 15.72
N PRO A 368 -41.04 22.31 15.66
CA PRO A 368 -41.96 22.46 16.76
C PRO A 368 -41.10 22.10 17.97
N SER A 369 -40.70 23.10 18.77
CA SER A 369 -40.22 22.84 20.11
C SER A 369 -41.31 21.94 20.63
N ALA A 370 -40.98 20.68 20.93
CA ALA A 370 -41.92 19.78 21.56
C ALA A 370 -42.66 20.65 22.56
N GLU A 371 -43.95 20.92 22.33
CA GLU A 371 -44.74 21.74 23.23
C GLU A 371 -44.40 21.17 24.59
N THR A 372 -43.65 21.94 25.39
CA THR A 372 -42.90 21.41 26.53
C THR A 372 -43.92 20.62 27.30
N THR A 373 -43.88 19.30 27.14
CA THR A 373 -44.98 18.47 27.65
C THR A 373 -44.83 18.69 29.12
N ASP A 374 -45.80 19.38 29.71
CA ASP A 374 -45.69 19.77 31.09
C ASP A 374 -45.79 18.48 31.88
N TRP A 375 -44.65 17.84 32.09
CA TRP A 375 -44.57 16.54 32.72
C TRP A 375 -45.14 16.62 34.12
N LYS A 376 -45.14 17.80 34.76
CA LYS A 376 -45.82 18.00 36.04
C LYS A 376 -47.34 17.87 35.93
N ARG A 377 -47.92 18.19 34.77
CA ARG A 377 -49.35 17.98 34.46
C ARG A 377 -49.65 16.57 33.95
N VAL A 378 -48.78 16.01 33.09
CA VAL A 378 -49.03 14.72 32.43
C VAL A 378 -48.70 13.50 33.31
N LEU A 379 -47.71 13.61 34.21
CA LEU A 379 -47.35 12.50 35.11
C LEU A 379 -48.49 12.07 36.05
N PRO A 380 -49.27 12.99 36.67
CA PRO A 380 -50.44 12.60 37.45
C PRO A 380 -51.53 11.92 36.61
N GLU A 381 -51.75 12.36 35.37
CA GLU A 381 -52.76 11.78 34.45
C GLU A 381 -52.37 10.35 34.03
N LEU A 382 -51.09 10.11 33.73
CA LEU A 382 -50.54 8.80 33.41
C LEU A 382 -50.49 7.86 34.62
N ALA A 383 -50.17 8.38 35.82
CA ALA A 383 -50.17 7.61 37.05
C ALA A 383 -51.59 7.18 37.49
N ALA A 384 -52.62 7.91 37.05
CA ALA A 384 -54.02 7.58 37.29
C ALA A 384 -54.62 6.62 36.26
N GLN A 385 -53.94 6.36 35.13
CA GLN A 385 -54.36 5.35 34.18
C GLN A 385 -54.01 3.96 34.73
N ALA A 386 -55.03 3.12 34.89
CA ALA A 386 -54.83 1.71 35.19
C ALA A 386 -54.01 1.08 34.05
N LEU A 387 -52.88 0.48 34.39
CA LEU A 387 -52.09 -0.30 33.44
C LEU A 387 -52.98 -1.44 32.90
N PRO A 388 -53.04 -1.68 31.58
CA PRO A 388 -53.76 -2.81 31.03
C PRO A 388 -53.19 -4.11 31.61
N GLU A 389 -54.08 -4.99 32.10
CA GLU A 389 -53.73 -6.21 32.85
C GLU A 389 -52.78 -7.17 32.08
N ASP A 390 -52.70 -7.03 30.75
CA ASP A 390 -51.85 -7.83 29.87
C ASP A 390 -50.35 -7.51 29.96
N ALA A 391 -49.96 -6.39 30.56
CA ALA A 391 -48.54 -6.00 30.66
C ALA A 391 -47.76 -6.77 31.75
N SER A 392 -48.44 -7.47 32.67
CA SER A 392 -47.78 -8.22 33.75
C SER A 392 -47.26 -9.60 33.32
N CYS A 393 -47.82 -10.20 32.26
CA CYS A 393 -47.38 -11.52 31.79
C CYS A 393 -46.17 -11.47 30.82
N ALA A 394 -45.97 -10.37 30.08
CA ALA A 394 -44.91 -10.32 29.06
C ALA A 394 -43.50 -9.99 29.60
N LEU A 395 -43.38 -9.43 30.82
CA LEU A 395 -42.09 -9.01 31.38
C LEU A 395 -41.32 -10.12 32.11
N PHE A 396 -41.96 -11.24 32.45
CA PHE A 396 -41.29 -12.35 33.14
C PHE A 396 -40.69 -13.41 32.19
N GLU A 397 -41.07 -13.45 30.90
CA GLU A 397 -40.51 -14.44 29.95
C GLU A 397 -39.20 -14.00 29.28
N GLN A 398 -38.83 -12.71 29.31
CA GLN A 398 -37.60 -12.21 28.66
C GLN A 398 -36.34 -12.22 29.56
N VAL A 399 -36.45 -12.63 30.83
CA VAL A 399 -35.29 -12.75 31.75
C VAL A 399 -34.88 -14.21 31.97
N SER A 400 -35.48 -15.17 31.26
CA SER A 400 -35.16 -16.60 31.42
C SER A 400 -35.05 -17.40 30.11
N ALA A 401 -34.69 -16.75 29.00
CA ALA A 401 -34.31 -17.43 27.76
C ALA A 401 -32.91 -17.01 27.31
#